data_AF-A0A1A8TN63-F1
#
_entry.id   AF-A0A1A8TN63-F1
#
_cell.length_a   1.000
_cell.length_b   1.000
_cell.length_c   1.000
_cell.angle_alpha   90.00
_cell.angle_beta   90.00
_cell.angle_gamma   90.00
#
_symmetry.space_group_name_H-M   'P 1'
#
loop_
_entity.id
_entity.type
_entity.pdbx_description
1 polymer ?
#
loop_
_entity_poly.entity_id
_entity_poly.type
_entity_poly.pdbx_seq_one_letter_code
_entity_poly.pdbx_strand_id
1 'polypeptide(L)'
;MLERCKTAQERWGGVHEIIDRWLRYRKALVEAFVALREVGEYTPTDTPKVQAFCELLVDYVSTGHFEVYEQLALEAKEFHDDTALACLHKLMPEIAVNTSILLEFNDKYDTKEHCNKQLADLPFSLQAVGVLMEERFVYEDQLIEELHEAHSEQSA
;
A
#
# COMPACT_ATOMS: atom_id res chain seq x y z
N MET A 1 -3.87 29.02 -16.43
CA MET A 1 -3.15 29.28 -17.69
C MET A 1 -2.53 27.96 -18.13
N LEU A 2 -3.02 27.38 -19.23
CA LEU A 2 -2.40 26.35 -20.08
C LEU A 2 -1.55 25.28 -19.37
N GLU A 3 -2.19 24.31 -18.71
CA GLU A 3 -1.58 22.96 -18.67
C GLU A 3 -1.95 22.26 -19.97
N ARG A 4 -0.97 22.33 -20.86
CA ARG A 4 -0.96 21.88 -22.25
C ARG A 4 -1.20 20.38 -22.32
N CYS A 5 -1.85 19.92 -23.40
CA CYS A 5 -1.91 18.52 -23.81
C CYS A 5 -0.57 17.82 -23.55
N LYS A 6 -0.50 17.03 -22.47
CA LYS A 6 0.49 15.96 -22.38
C LYS A 6 0.04 14.90 -23.37
N THR A 7 0.97 14.37 -24.15
CA THR A 7 0.66 13.18 -24.95
C THR A 7 0.26 12.06 -23.99
N ALA A 8 -0.62 11.14 -24.41
CA ALA A 8 -0.99 9.98 -23.58
C ALA A 8 0.28 9.29 -23.02
N GLN A 9 1.31 9.16 -23.85
CA GLN A 9 2.60 8.58 -23.48
C GLN A 9 3.35 9.31 -22.35
N GLU A 10 3.36 10.64 -22.31
CA GLU A 10 3.97 11.41 -21.22
C GLU A 10 3.14 11.38 -19.93
N ARG A 11 1.82 11.22 -20.04
CA ARG A 11 0.93 11.11 -18.88
C ARG A 11 1.03 9.72 -18.25
N TRP A 12 1.03 8.66 -19.05
CA TRP A 12 1.07 7.27 -18.58
C TRP A 12 2.47 6.80 -18.20
N GLY A 13 3.52 7.36 -18.80
CA GLY A 13 4.88 7.18 -18.30
C GLY A 13 5.05 7.65 -16.85
N GLY A 14 4.32 8.71 -16.45
CA GLY A 14 4.28 9.17 -15.07
C GLY A 14 3.52 8.25 -14.12
N VAL A 15 2.44 7.61 -14.58
CA VAL A 15 1.70 6.63 -13.77
C VAL A 15 2.55 5.37 -13.52
N HIS A 16 3.29 4.92 -14.53
CA HIS A 16 4.22 3.81 -14.40
C HIS A 16 5.31 4.09 -13.33
N GLU A 17 5.91 5.28 -13.36
CA GLU A 17 6.91 5.68 -12.35
C GLU A 17 6.34 5.73 -10.92
N ILE A 18 5.07 6.14 -10.78
CA ILE A 18 4.37 6.16 -9.48
C ILE A 18 4.15 4.73 -8.97
N ILE A 19 3.67 3.82 -9.83
CA ILE A 19 3.47 2.41 -9.48
C ILE A 19 4.81 1.76 -9.10
N ASP A 20 5.87 1.96 -9.89
CA ASP A 20 7.21 1.44 -9.60
C ASP A 20 7.77 1.94 -8.25
N ARG A 21 7.54 3.21 -7.93
CA ARG A 21 7.91 3.75 -6.61
C ARG A 21 7.10 3.10 -5.50
N TRP A 22 5.81 2.92 -5.69
CA TRP A 22 4.94 2.32 -4.68
C TRP A 22 5.25 0.83 -4.45
N LEU A 23 5.55 0.06 -5.50
CA LEU A 23 6.01 -1.33 -5.38
C LEU A 23 7.37 -1.44 -4.67
N ARG A 24 8.24 -0.43 -4.81
CA ARG A 24 9.47 -0.34 -3.98
C ARG A 24 9.16 -0.13 -2.50
N TYR A 25 8.15 0.70 -2.16
CA TYR A 25 7.69 0.83 -0.77
C TYR A 25 7.09 -0.47 -0.25
N ARG A 26 6.30 -1.19 -1.06
CA ARG A 26 5.80 -2.53 -0.72
C ARG A 26 6.94 -3.47 -0.36
N LYS A 27 7.99 -3.51 -1.19
CA LYS A 27 9.18 -4.34 -0.94
C LYS A 27 9.85 -3.99 0.38
N ALA A 28 10.12 -2.71 0.63
CA ALA A 28 10.74 -2.26 1.87
C ALA A 28 9.89 -2.62 3.11
N LEU A 29 8.58 -2.48 3.00
CA LEU A 29 7.63 -2.86 4.05
C LEU A 29 7.69 -4.37 4.34
N VAL A 30 7.72 -5.22 3.30
CA VAL A 30 7.84 -6.68 3.44
C VAL A 30 9.19 -7.08 4.06
N GLU A 31 10.29 -6.44 3.64
CA GLU A 31 11.62 -6.69 4.20
C GLU A 31 11.66 -6.35 5.70
N ALA A 32 11.10 -5.20 6.09
CA ALA A 32 10.98 -4.80 7.50
C ALA A 32 10.11 -5.78 8.30
N PHE A 33 8.99 -6.23 7.73
CA PHE A 33 8.11 -7.22 8.36
C PHE A 33 8.82 -8.56 8.61
N VAL A 34 9.53 -9.08 7.61
CA VAL A 34 10.29 -10.33 7.73
C VAL A 34 11.37 -10.20 8.81
N ALA A 35 12.13 -9.11 8.79
CA ALA A 35 13.16 -8.84 9.79
C ALA A 35 12.59 -8.77 11.22
N LEU A 36 11.39 -8.22 11.40
CA LEU A 36 10.70 -8.23 12.68
C LEU A 36 10.29 -9.65 13.10
N ARG A 37 9.76 -10.46 12.18
CA ARG A 37 9.31 -11.83 12.49
C ARG A 37 10.42 -12.80 12.87
N GLU A 38 11.65 -12.52 12.46
CA GLU A 38 12.83 -13.33 12.82
C GLU A 38 13.32 -13.07 14.26
N VAL A 39 12.78 -12.05 14.93
CA VAL A 39 13.05 -11.78 16.35
C VAL A 39 12.35 -12.85 17.19
N GLY A 40 13.13 -13.70 17.86
CA GLY A 40 12.60 -14.79 18.69
C GLY A 40 11.84 -14.31 19.92
N GLU A 41 12.43 -13.36 20.67
CA GLU A 41 11.79 -12.71 21.83
C GLU A 41 11.97 -11.20 21.70
N TYR A 42 10.86 -10.45 21.69
CA TYR A 42 10.89 -9.01 21.56
C TYR A 42 11.20 -8.34 22.88
N THR A 43 12.17 -7.42 22.85
CA THR A 43 12.55 -6.63 24.03
C THR A 43 12.48 -5.13 23.71
N PRO A 44 12.60 -4.24 24.71
CA PRO A 44 12.62 -2.80 24.46
C PRO A 44 13.74 -2.31 23.52
N THR A 45 14.75 -3.15 23.21
CA THR A 45 15.76 -2.83 22.19
C THR A 45 15.25 -2.97 20.76
N ASP A 46 14.16 -3.71 20.54
CA ASP A 46 13.55 -3.92 19.23
C ASP A 46 12.51 -2.86 18.87
N THR A 47 12.04 -2.08 19.86
CA THR A 47 11.06 -1.00 19.70
C THR A 47 11.35 -0.05 18.53
N PRO A 48 12.59 0.40 18.29
CA PRO A 48 12.89 1.22 17.11
C PRO A 48 12.58 0.53 15.78
N LYS A 49 12.77 -0.79 15.68
CA LYS A 49 12.45 -1.56 14.47
C LYS A 49 10.94 -1.67 14.28
N VAL A 50 10.20 -1.86 15.37
CA VAL A 50 8.73 -1.93 15.34
C VAL A 50 8.15 -0.58 14.89
N GLN A 51 8.66 0.53 15.44
CA GLN A 51 8.23 1.86 15.03
C GLN A 51 8.57 2.16 13.57
N ALA A 52 9.78 1.81 13.12
CA ALA A 52 10.18 1.97 11.72
C ALA A 52 9.27 1.16 10.77
N PHE A 53 8.85 -0.04 11.15
CA PHE A 53 7.86 -0.81 10.40
C PHE A 53 6.49 -0.11 10.36
N CYS A 54 6.03 0.45 11.48
CA CYS A 54 4.77 1.20 11.54
C CYS A 54 4.80 2.44 10.63
N GLU A 55 5.92 3.18 10.62
CA GLU A 55 6.12 4.32 9.71
C GLU A 55 6.03 3.87 8.24
N LEU A 56 6.76 2.82 7.86
CA LEU A 56 6.69 2.26 6.50
C LEU A 56 5.27 1.80 6.13
N LEU A 57 4.54 1.21 7.08
CA LEU A 57 3.17 0.75 6.87
C LEU A 57 2.23 1.92 6.59
N VAL A 58 2.30 2.97 7.42
CA VAL A 58 1.50 4.19 7.27
C VAL A 58 1.83 4.90 5.96
N ASP A 59 3.11 5.02 5.62
CA ASP A 59 3.54 5.62 4.36
C ASP A 59 3.00 4.82 3.15
N TYR A 60 3.07 3.49 3.23
CA TYR A 60 2.59 2.61 2.17
C TYR A 60 1.08 2.69 1.95
N VAL A 61 0.28 2.64 3.04
CA VAL A 61 -1.19 2.76 2.94
C VAL A 61 -1.59 4.16 2.44
N SER A 62 -0.92 5.20 2.94
CA SER A 62 -1.21 6.60 2.59
C SER A 62 -0.89 6.88 1.12
N THR A 63 0.25 6.40 0.63
CA THR A 63 0.64 6.52 -0.79
C THR A 63 -0.40 5.87 -1.72
N GLY A 64 -0.96 4.73 -1.31
CA GLY A 64 -2.04 4.08 -2.05
C GLY A 64 -3.27 5.00 -2.19
N HIS A 65 -3.79 5.48 -1.06
CA HIS A 65 -5.02 6.29 -1.02
C HIS A 65 -4.91 7.67 -1.65
N PHE A 66 -3.78 8.35 -1.43
CA PHE A 66 -3.64 9.77 -1.80
C PHE A 66 -2.90 10.00 -3.11
N GLU A 67 -2.37 8.95 -3.74
CA GLU A 67 -1.65 9.07 -5.00
C GLU A 67 -2.05 7.96 -5.97
N VAL A 68 -1.80 6.70 -5.64
CA VAL A 68 -1.86 5.61 -6.62
C VAL A 68 -3.28 5.32 -7.10
N TYR A 69 -4.24 5.12 -6.19
CA TYR A 69 -5.61 4.76 -6.58
C TYR A 69 -6.29 5.87 -7.39
N GLU A 70 -5.96 7.14 -7.10
CA GLU A 70 -6.44 8.26 -7.90
C GLU A 70 -5.88 8.23 -9.33
N GLN A 71 -4.57 8.00 -9.49
CA GLN A 71 -3.96 7.91 -10.82
C GLN A 71 -4.52 6.74 -11.64
N LEU A 72 -4.68 5.57 -11.04
CA LEU A 72 -5.31 4.42 -11.70
C LEU A 72 -6.77 4.74 -12.11
N ALA A 73 -7.53 5.41 -11.25
CA ALA A 73 -8.90 5.82 -11.58
C ALA A 73 -8.96 6.83 -12.73
N LEU A 74 -7.99 7.74 -12.80
CA LEU A 74 -7.86 8.70 -13.90
C LEU A 74 -7.48 7.98 -15.20
N GLU A 75 -6.61 6.99 -15.15
CA GLU A 75 -6.25 6.13 -16.29
C GLU A 75 -7.47 5.44 -16.88
N ALA A 76 -8.20 4.68 -16.08
CA ALA A 76 -9.39 3.98 -16.53
C ALA A 76 -10.47 4.93 -17.13
N LYS A 77 -10.64 6.13 -16.57
CA LYS A 77 -11.57 7.14 -17.12
C LYS A 77 -11.17 7.65 -18.50
N GLU A 78 -9.88 7.87 -18.73
CA GLU A 78 -9.38 8.39 -20.01
C GLU A 78 -9.44 7.35 -21.13
N PHE A 79 -9.30 6.06 -20.79
CA PHE A 79 -9.49 4.95 -21.72
C PHE A 79 -10.95 4.50 -21.88
N HIS A 80 -11.89 5.12 -21.16
CA HIS A 80 -13.30 4.73 -21.11
C HIS A 80 -13.50 3.26 -20.70
N ASP A 81 -12.68 2.78 -19.77
CA ASP A 81 -12.73 1.41 -19.27
C ASP A 81 -13.67 1.29 -18.06
N ASP A 82 -14.96 1.09 -18.37
CA ASP A 82 -15.99 0.91 -17.36
C ASP A 82 -15.78 -0.35 -16.50
N THR A 83 -15.08 -1.37 -17.03
CA THR A 83 -14.80 -2.62 -16.30
C THR A 83 -13.76 -2.36 -15.22
N ALA A 84 -12.68 -1.67 -15.57
CA ALA A 84 -11.62 -1.29 -14.65
C ALA A 84 -12.15 -0.33 -13.56
N LEU A 85 -13.03 0.61 -13.91
CA LEU A 85 -13.71 1.47 -12.93
C LEU A 85 -14.65 0.70 -11.99
N ALA A 86 -15.36 -0.30 -12.51
CA ALA A 86 -16.20 -1.17 -11.67
C ALA A 86 -15.35 -2.02 -10.70
N CYS A 87 -14.19 -2.50 -11.14
CA CYS A 87 -13.21 -3.19 -10.30
C CYS A 87 -12.76 -2.30 -9.14
N LEU A 88 -12.34 -1.06 -9.44
CA LEU A 88 -11.96 -0.07 -8.43
C LEU A 88 -13.07 0.16 -7.41
N HIS A 89 -14.29 0.46 -7.86
CA HIS A 89 -15.42 0.70 -6.95
C HIS A 89 -15.73 -0.50 -6.05
N LYS A 90 -15.50 -1.72 -6.53
CA LYS A 90 -15.70 -2.95 -5.75
C LYS A 90 -14.62 -3.13 -4.68
N LEU A 91 -13.35 -2.85 -5.00
CA LEU A 91 -12.22 -3.11 -4.10
C LEU A 91 -11.96 -1.99 -3.09
N MET A 92 -12.30 -0.74 -3.41
CA MET A 92 -12.05 0.40 -2.52
C MET A 92 -12.65 0.25 -1.11
N PRO A 93 -13.88 -0.28 -0.90
CA PRO A 93 -14.40 -0.54 0.44
C PRO A 93 -13.57 -1.56 1.23
N GLU A 94 -13.12 -2.64 0.59
CA GLU A 94 -12.28 -3.67 1.24
C GLU A 94 -10.91 -3.09 1.64
N ILE A 95 -10.31 -2.31 0.75
CA ILE A 95 -9.05 -1.60 1.02
C ILE A 95 -9.23 -0.60 2.18
N ALA A 96 -10.36 0.10 2.25
CA ALA A 96 -10.64 1.05 3.33
C ALA A 96 -10.77 0.34 4.69
N VAL A 97 -11.51 -0.78 4.76
CA VAL A 97 -11.61 -1.60 5.97
C VAL A 97 -10.24 -2.12 6.40
N ASN A 98 -9.49 -2.67 5.46
CA ASN A 98 -8.12 -3.16 5.70
C ASN A 98 -7.22 -2.04 6.25
N THR A 99 -7.29 -0.85 5.66
CA THR A 99 -6.53 0.34 6.11
C THR A 99 -6.88 0.71 7.54
N SER A 100 -8.17 0.73 7.91
CA SER A 100 -8.57 1.03 9.29
C SER A 100 -7.93 0.07 10.30
N ILE A 101 -7.91 -1.23 10.00
CA ILE A 101 -7.31 -2.24 10.90
C ILE A 101 -5.78 -2.07 10.98
N LEU A 102 -5.11 -1.77 9.86
CA LEU A 102 -3.67 -1.50 9.85
C LEU A 102 -3.31 -0.23 10.65
N LEU A 103 -4.16 0.80 10.62
CA LEU A 103 -3.98 2.00 11.44
C LEU A 103 -4.20 1.71 12.94
N GLU A 104 -5.16 0.85 13.30
CA GLU A 104 -5.31 0.39 14.69
C GLU A 104 -4.08 -0.38 15.19
N PHE A 105 -3.41 -1.13 14.31
CA PHE A 105 -2.11 -1.72 14.64
C PHE A 105 -1.07 -0.62 14.88
N ASN A 106 -0.92 0.33 13.97
CA ASN A 106 0.01 1.45 14.13
C ASN A 106 -0.19 2.16 15.48
N ASP A 107 -1.43 2.51 15.83
CA ASP A 107 -1.74 3.25 17.08
C ASP A 107 -1.34 2.48 18.36
N LYS A 108 -1.25 1.15 18.30
CA LYS A 108 -0.77 0.33 19.43
C LYS A 108 0.75 0.38 19.61
N TYR A 109 1.49 0.76 18.57
CA TYR A 109 2.96 0.68 18.53
C TYR A 109 3.63 2.02 18.12
N ASP A 110 2.85 3.09 17.90
CA ASP A 110 3.28 4.40 17.40
C ASP A 110 4.33 5.11 18.28
N THR A 111 4.25 4.94 19.59
CA THR A 111 5.19 5.49 20.56
C THR A 111 6.02 4.42 21.26
N LYS A 112 7.21 4.80 21.71
CA LYS A 112 8.08 3.92 22.50
C LYS A 112 7.38 3.39 23.75
N GLU A 113 6.55 4.21 24.40
CA GLU A 113 5.81 3.81 25.59
C GLU A 113 4.72 2.78 25.25
N HIS A 114 3.90 3.04 24.22
CA HIS A 114 2.87 2.11 23.78
C HIS A 114 3.49 0.78 23.33
N CYS A 115 4.48 0.83 22.45
CA CYS A 115 5.16 -0.37 21.95
C CYS A 115 5.74 -1.22 23.08
N ASN A 116 6.47 -0.60 24.02
CA ASN A 116 7.09 -1.34 25.14
C ASN A 116 6.05 -2.03 26.04
N LYS A 117 4.85 -1.46 26.19
CA LYS A 117 3.76 -2.08 26.97
C LYS A 117 3.11 -3.27 26.26
N GLN A 118 3.23 -3.34 24.93
CA GLN A 118 2.53 -4.30 24.07
C GLN A 118 3.46 -5.35 23.43
N LEU A 119 4.73 -5.42 23.84
CA LEU A 119 5.72 -6.35 23.25
C LEU A 119 5.32 -7.83 23.36
N ALA A 120 4.62 -8.20 24.45
CA ALA A 120 4.14 -9.57 24.64
C ALA A 120 3.09 -9.98 23.59
N ASP A 121 2.28 -9.03 23.13
CA ASP A 121 1.21 -9.25 22.14
C ASP A 121 1.69 -9.02 20.70
N LEU A 122 2.88 -8.42 20.52
CA LEU A 122 3.46 -8.11 19.22
C LEU A 122 3.56 -9.31 18.27
N PRO A 123 3.96 -10.53 18.69
CA PRO A 123 3.99 -11.69 17.78
C PRO A 123 2.62 -11.99 17.15
N PHE A 124 1.54 -11.92 17.94
CA PHE A 124 0.18 -12.16 17.47
C PHE A 124 -0.29 -11.02 16.56
N SER A 125 -0.03 -9.77 16.97
CA SER A 125 -0.34 -8.59 16.15
C SER A 125 0.37 -8.63 14.79
N LEU A 126 1.65 -9.01 14.74
CA LEU A 126 2.40 -9.17 13.49
C LEU A 126 1.84 -10.29 12.61
N GLN A 127 1.37 -11.40 13.19
CA GLN A 127 0.71 -12.45 12.41
C GLN A 127 -0.57 -11.91 11.75
N ALA A 128 -1.39 -11.17 12.48
CA ALA A 128 -2.61 -10.57 11.94
C ALA A 128 -2.31 -9.54 10.84
N VAL A 129 -1.34 -8.66 11.06
CA VAL A 129 -0.88 -7.68 10.05
C VAL A 129 -0.37 -8.36 8.79
N GLY A 130 0.38 -9.47 8.92
CA GLY A 130 0.86 -10.22 7.76
C GLY A 130 -0.26 -10.72 6.85
N VAL A 131 -1.34 -11.27 7.44
CA VAL A 131 -2.53 -11.72 6.69
C VAL A 131 -3.23 -10.54 6.01
N LEU A 132 -3.40 -9.43 6.73
CA LEU A 132 -4.03 -8.23 6.17
C LEU A 132 -3.21 -7.62 5.03
N MET A 133 -1.88 -7.62 5.14
CA MET A 133 -0.99 -7.15 4.08
C MET A 133 -1.09 -8.05 2.84
N GLU A 134 -1.07 -9.37 3.01
CA GLU A 134 -1.21 -10.32 1.90
C GLU A 134 -2.55 -10.13 1.16
N GLU A 135 -3.64 -10.04 1.91
CA GLU A 135 -4.97 -9.76 1.35
C GLU A 135 -4.99 -8.42 0.59
N ARG A 136 -4.42 -7.37 1.20
CA ARG A 136 -4.33 -6.06 0.57
C ARG A 136 -3.52 -6.11 -0.74
N PHE A 137 -2.40 -6.81 -0.77
CA PHE A 137 -1.58 -6.93 -1.97
C PHE A 137 -2.35 -7.59 -3.11
N VAL A 138 -3.18 -8.60 -2.82
CA VAL A 138 -4.05 -9.20 -3.84
C VAL A 138 -5.02 -8.18 -4.44
N TYR A 139 -5.65 -7.35 -3.60
CA TYR A 139 -6.53 -6.29 -4.11
C TYR A 139 -5.78 -5.27 -4.98
N GLU A 140 -4.60 -4.87 -4.54
CA GLU A 140 -3.80 -3.88 -5.25
C GLU A 140 -3.21 -4.41 -6.56
N ASP A 141 -2.81 -5.68 -6.59
CA ASP A 141 -2.34 -6.34 -7.81
C ASP A 141 -3.48 -6.44 -8.84
N GLN A 142 -4.69 -6.78 -8.38
CA GLN A 142 -5.88 -6.75 -9.24
C GLN A 142 -6.16 -5.34 -9.78
N LEU A 143 -5.94 -4.29 -8.98
CA LEU A 143 -6.07 -2.92 -9.48
C LEU A 143 -5.01 -2.56 -10.52
N ILE A 144 -3.76 -2.97 -10.32
CA ILE A 144 -2.67 -2.70 -11.28
C ILE A 144 -2.91 -3.43 -12.61
N GLU A 145 -3.29 -4.71 -12.54
CA GLU A 145 -3.57 -5.54 -13.72
C GLU A 145 -4.72 -4.95 -14.56
N GLU A 146 -5.85 -4.65 -13.92
CA GLU A 146 -7.07 -4.21 -14.60
C GLU A 146 -7.02 -2.73 -15.05
N LEU A 147 -6.32 -1.85 -14.32
CA LEU A 147 -6.34 -0.40 -14.58
C LEU A 147 -5.09 0.13 -15.28
N HIS A 148 -3.97 -0.61 -15.30
CA HIS A 148 -2.72 -0.14 -15.88
C HIS A 148 -2.16 -1.09 -16.94
N GLU A 149 -2.04 -2.39 -16.65
CA GLU A 149 -1.48 -3.34 -17.61
C GLU A 149 -2.36 -3.47 -18.87
N ALA A 150 -3.68 -3.50 -18.70
CA ALA A 150 -4.66 -3.53 -19.79
C ALA A 150 -4.54 -2.37 -20.80
N HIS A 151 -4.05 -1.20 -20.37
CA HIS A 151 -3.93 0.00 -21.21
C HIS A 151 -2.50 0.24 -21.71
N SER A 152 -1.51 -0.31 -21.00
CA SER A 152 -0.10 -0.31 -21.43
C SER A 152 0.12 -1.09 -22.73
N GLU A 153 -0.61 -2.20 -22.95
CA GLU A 153 -0.57 -2.98 -24.20
C GLU A 153 -1.31 -2.29 -25.36
N GLN A 154 -2.35 -1.51 -25.08
CA GLN A 154 -3.11 -0.77 -26.10
C GLN A 154 -2.40 0.50 -26.59
N SER A 155 -1.44 0.99 -25.79
CA SER A 155 -0.65 2.19 -26.09
C SER A 155 0.69 1.87 -26.79
N ALA A 156 1.01 0.60 -27.02
CA ALA A 156 2.22 0.11 -27.69
C ALA A 156 1.98 -0.21 -29.18
#